data_AF-A0A8T6F0L4-F1
#
_entry.id   AF-A0A8T6F0L4-F1
#
_cell.length_a   1.000
_cell.length_b   1.000
_cell.length_c   1.000
_cell.angle_alpha   90.00
_cell.angle_beta   90.00
_cell.angle_gamma   90.00
#
_symmetry.space_group_name_H-M   'P 1'
#
loop_
_entity.id
_entity.type
_entity.pdbx_description
1 polymer ?
#
loop_
_entity_poly.entity_id
_entity_poly.type
_entity_poly.pdbx_seq_one_letter_code
_entity_poly.pdbx_strand_id
1 'polypeptide(L)'
;MGQSPVIPAEAGIQSPPSAFTVAWRKPVFPAHVKALAEPRPNDGAKTRAAQSLLMRALENGPRPATEIEREAAVIGISRSTLVRARALCNIRAFRVSIPDGSNGAGAWYWSLPQRNNLQQDETSETPAKL
;
A
#
# COMPACT_ATOMS: atom_id res chain seq x y z
N MET A 1 17.96 47.47 56.55
CA MET A 1 19.05 46.94 55.71
C MET A 1 18.64 45.58 55.20
N GLY A 2 18.05 45.48 54.01
CA GLY A 2 17.65 44.21 53.41
C GLY A 2 17.67 44.36 51.90
N GLN A 3 18.80 44.00 51.29
CA GLN A 3 19.00 44.07 49.84
C GLN A 3 18.07 43.06 49.13
N SER A 4 17.31 43.54 48.14
CA SER A 4 16.80 42.77 47.00
C SER A 4 17.98 42.39 46.06
N PRO A 5 17.86 41.56 44.99
CA PRO A 5 16.65 41.08 44.29
C PRO A 5 16.71 39.60 43.78
N VAL A 6 15.58 38.94 43.51
CA VAL A 6 15.54 37.79 42.56
C VAL A 6 14.17 37.72 41.87
N ILE A 7 14.17 37.89 40.55
CA ILE A 7 13.21 37.32 39.56
C ILE A 7 14.15 36.61 38.53
N PRO A 8 13.80 35.52 37.80
CA PRO A 8 12.44 35.10 37.47
C PRO A 8 12.20 33.59 37.23
N ALA A 9 11.02 33.32 36.65
CA ALA A 9 10.61 32.16 35.87
C ALA A 9 9.95 31.02 36.64
N GLU A 10 8.62 31.08 36.59
CA GLU A 10 7.68 30.00 36.85
C GLU A 10 8.20 28.64 36.38
N ALA A 11 8.32 27.75 37.37
CA ALA A 11 7.92 26.36 37.33
C ALA A 11 7.98 25.71 35.94
N GLY A 12 9.19 25.29 35.56
CA GLY A 12 9.35 24.22 34.60
C GLY A 12 8.47 23.04 35.00
N ILE A 13 7.57 22.66 34.10
CA ILE A 13 6.77 21.45 34.19
C ILE A 13 7.76 20.27 34.29
N GLN A 14 8.02 19.80 35.50
CA GLN A 14 8.70 18.53 35.72
C GLN A 14 7.73 17.43 35.31
N SER A 15 7.89 16.98 34.06
CA SER A 15 7.24 15.77 33.56
C SER A 15 7.67 14.60 34.45
N PRO A 16 6.74 13.81 35.03
CA PRO A 16 7.12 12.64 35.81
C PRO A 16 7.84 11.63 34.91
N PRO A 17 8.76 10.81 35.44
CA PRO A 17 9.41 9.78 34.64
C PRO A 17 8.35 8.78 34.17
N SER A 18 7.97 8.87 32.90
CA SER A 18 7.11 7.89 32.23
C SER A 18 7.92 6.62 31.93
N ALA A 19 8.31 5.92 32.99
CA ALA A 19 8.91 4.59 32.90
C ALA A 19 7.81 3.55 33.10
N PHE A 20 6.96 3.34 32.09
CA PHE A 20 6.06 2.19 32.07
C PHE A 20 6.78 1.01 31.40
N THR A 21 7.05 -0.04 32.16
CA THR A 21 7.60 -1.28 31.62
C THR A 21 6.48 -2.08 30.99
N VAL A 22 6.45 -2.16 29.66
CA VAL A 22 5.54 -3.05 28.93
C VAL A 22 6.01 -4.49 29.14
N ALA A 23 5.33 -5.21 30.05
CA ALA A 23 5.52 -6.64 30.20
C ALA A 23 4.80 -7.35 29.03
N TRP A 24 5.55 -7.71 27.99
CA TRP A 24 5.03 -8.51 26.88
C TRP A 24 4.61 -9.89 27.40
N ARG A 25 3.33 -10.22 27.22
CA ARG A 25 2.76 -11.52 27.62
C ARG A 25 3.33 -12.64 26.74
N LYS A 26 3.53 -13.82 27.32
CA LYS A 26 4.10 -15.04 26.70
C LYS A 26 3.60 -15.27 25.26
N PRO A 27 4.45 -15.82 24.36
CA PRO A 27 4.09 -16.04 22.96
C PRO A 27 2.84 -16.93 22.86
N VAL A 28 1.80 -16.40 22.22
CA VAL A 28 0.63 -17.19 21.85
C VAL A 28 1.02 -18.06 20.65
N PHE A 29 0.87 -19.37 20.80
CA PHE A 29 1.20 -20.32 19.73
C PHE A 29 0.33 -20.07 18.49
N PRO A 30 0.89 -20.21 17.28
CA PRO A 30 0.27 -19.76 16.03
C PRO A 30 -0.97 -20.53 15.57
N ALA A 31 -1.45 -21.51 16.35
CA ALA A 31 -2.59 -22.35 15.96
C ALA A 31 -3.89 -21.54 15.74
N HIS A 32 -4.07 -20.41 16.45
CA HIS A 32 -5.26 -19.56 16.31
C HIS A 32 -5.11 -18.40 15.31
N VAL A 33 -3.89 -18.02 14.91
CA VAL A 33 -3.69 -16.95 13.91
C VAL A 33 -3.83 -17.45 12.48
N LYS A 34 -3.76 -18.77 12.25
CA LYS A 34 -3.92 -19.33 10.90
C LYS A 34 -5.33 -19.12 10.34
N ALA A 35 -6.37 -19.19 11.19
CA ALA A 35 -7.76 -18.97 10.79
C ALA A 35 -8.08 -17.52 10.37
N LEU A 36 -7.25 -16.54 10.74
CA LEU A 36 -7.40 -15.14 10.32
C LEU A 36 -6.71 -14.85 8.97
N ALA A 37 -5.82 -15.74 8.53
CA ALA A 37 -5.03 -15.57 7.31
C ALA A 37 -5.48 -16.48 6.15
N GLU A 38 -6.40 -17.42 6.39
CA GLU A 38 -6.89 -18.31 5.34
C GLU A 38 -7.85 -17.57 4.41
N PRO A 39 -7.48 -17.34 3.13
CA PRO A 39 -8.42 -16.78 2.17
C PRO A 39 -9.57 -17.77 2.04
N ARG A 40 -10.81 -17.31 2.24
CA ARG A 40 -11.97 -18.16 2.02
C ARG A 40 -11.90 -18.70 0.58
N PRO A 41 -12.33 -19.93 0.30
CA PRO A 41 -12.16 -20.55 -1.02
C PRO A 41 -12.77 -19.74 -2.18
N ASN A 42 -13.75 -18.88 -1.91
CA ASN A 42 -14.34 -17.97 -2.91
C ASN A 42 -13.56 -16.65 -3.11
N ASP A 43 -12.70 -16.25 -2.18
CA ASP A 43 -11.86 -15.04 -2.32
C ASP A 43 -10.87 -15.21 -3.48
N GLY A 44 -10.32 -16.41 -3.68
CA GLY A 44 -9.35 -16.68 -4.75
C GLY A 44 -9.89 -16.44 -6.17
N ALA A 45 -11.14 -16.85 -6.43
CA ALA A 45 -11.78 -16.64 -7.73
C ALA A 45 -12.05 -15.14 -8.00
N LYS A 46 -12.59 -14.42 -7.01
CA LYS A 46 -12.84 -12.98 -7.11
C LYS A 46 -11.54 -12.18 -7.25
N THR A 47 -10.49 -12.59 -6.55
CA THR A 47 -9.17 -11.97 -6.68
C THR A 47 -8.57 -12.21 -8.07
N ARG A 48 -8.69 -13.41 -8.66
CA ARG A 48 -8.23 -13.66 -10.04
C ARG A 48 -9.04 -12.85 -11.08
N ALA A 49 -10.35 -12.74 -10.90
CA ALA A 49 -11.18 -11.88 -11.74
C ALA A 49 -10.75 -10.41 -11.65
N ALA A 50 -10.46 -9.93 -10.43
CA ALA A 50 -9.96 -8.57 -10.22
C ALA A 50 -8.59 -8.32 -10.87
N GLN A 51 -7.67 -9.29 -10.80
CA GLN A 51 -6.38 -9.21 -11.49
C GLN A 51 -6.55 -9.10 -13.01
N SER A 52 -7.43 -9.94 -13.58
CA SER A 52 -7.72 -9.95 -15.02
C SER A 52 -8.34 -8.62 -15.47
N LEU A 53 -9.27 -8.07 -14.67
CA LEU A 53 -9.82 -6.74 -14.92
C LEU A 53 -8.74 -5.66 -14.88
N LEU A 54 -7.87 -5.67 -13.86
CA LEU A 54 -6.81 -4.68 -13.72
C LEU A 54 -5.79 -4.72 -14.87
N MET A 55 -5.39 -5.92 -15.29
CA MET A 55 -4.48 -6.09 -16.42
C MET A 55 -5.10 -5.55 -17.71
N ARG A 56 -6.36 -5.90 -18.01
CA ARG A 56 -7.08 -5.41 -19.19
C ARG A 56 -7.34 -3.91 -19.14
N ALA A 57 -7.73 -3.40 -17.97
CA ALA A 57 -8.04 -1.98 -17.80
C ALA A 57 -6.80 -1.10 -18.00
N LEU A 58 -5.63 -1.57 -17.58
CA LEU A 58 -4.38 -0.79 -17.59
C LEU A 58 -3.41 -1.16 -18.72
N GLU A 59 -3.80 -2.05 -19.65
CA GLU A 59 -2.96 -2.44 -20.79
C GLU A 59 -2.66 -1.26 -21.72
N ASN A 60 -3.64 -0.37 -21.88
CA ASN A 60 -3.56 0.82 -22.74
C ASN A 60 -2.88 2.02 -22.05
N GLY A 61 -2.45 1.86 -20.79
CA GLY A 61 -1.75 2.90 -20.04
C GLY A 61 -2.44 3.28 -18.72
N PRO A 62 -1.97 4.39 -18.10
CA PRO A 62 -2.45 4.79 -16.79
C PRO A 62 -3.90 5.26 -16.83
N ARG A 63 -4.72 4.77 -15.89
CA ARG A 63 -6.14 5.15 -15.77
C ARG A 63 -6.50 5.59 -14.36
N PRO A 64 -7.52 6.45 -14.21
CA PRO A 64 -7.97 6.89 -12.89
C PRO A 64 -8.55 5.73 -12.08
N ALA A 65 -8.13 5.63 -10.83
CA ALA A 65 -8.54 4.57 -9.90
C ALA A 65 -10.06 4.55 -9.68
N THR A 66 -10.70 5.72 -9.68
CA THR A 66 -12.15 5.87 -9.50
C THR A 66 -12.97 5.22 -10.60
N GLU A 67 -12.47 5.23 -11.83
CA GLU A 67 -13.12 4.60 -12.98
C GLU A 67 -13.00 3.08 -12.90
N ILE A 68 -11.81 2.59 -12.56
CA ILE A 68 -11.55 1.16 -12.36
C ILE A 68 -12.35 0.62 -11.17
N GLU A 69 -12.46 1.38 -10.07
CA GLU A 69 -13.29 1.03 -8.91
C GLU A 69 -14.77 0.94 -9.30
N ARG A 70 -15.26 1.83 -10.17
CA ARG A 70 -16.63 1.78 -10.70
C ARG A 70 -16.85 0.54 -11.57
N GLU A 71 -15.95 0.25 -12.50
CA GLU A 71 -16.01 -0.96 -13.34
C GLU A 71 -16.01 -2.23 -12.50
N ALA A 72 -15.15 -2.28 -11.47
CA ALA A 72 -15.08 -3.40 -10.53
C ALA A 72 -16.40 -3.59 -9.76
N ALA A 73 -17.03 -2.49 -9.33
CA ALA A 73 -18.31 -2.55 -8.63
C ALA A 73 -19.44 -3.11 -9.51
N VAL A 74 -19.46 -2.76 -10.81
CA VAL A 74 -20.47 -3.28 -11.77
C VAL A 74 -20.41 -4.80 -11.88
N ILE A 75 -19.22 -5.39 -11.78
CA ILE A 75 -19.03 -6.85 -11.83
C ILE A 75 -18.99 -7.51 -10.44
N GLY A 76 -19.38 -6.79 -9.38
CA GLY A 76 -19.49 -7.33 -8.02
C GLY A 76 -18.15 -7.55 -7.30
N ILE A 77 -17.06 -6.90 -7.74
CA ILE A 77 -15.76 -6.95 -7.09
C ILE A 77 -15.67 -5.83 -6.04
N SER A 78 -15.45 -6.23 -4.78
CA SER A 78 -15.29 -5.27 -3.69
C SER A 78 -13.98 -4.50 -3.81
N ARG A 79 -13.98 -3.26 -3.29
CA ARG A 79 -12.77 -2.43 -3.19
C ARG A 79 -11.61 -3.16 -2.49
N SER A 80 -11.91 -3.89 -1.43
CA SER A 80 -10.91 -4.68 -0.67
C SER A 80 -10.27 -5.76 -1.54
N THR A 81 -11.05 -6.42 -2.39
CA THR A 81 -10.55 -7.41 -3.36
C THR A 81 -9.67 -6.73 -4.43
N LEU A 82 -10.08 -5.56 -4.90
CA LEU A 82 -9.34 -4.77 -5.89
C LEU A 82 -7.98 -4.30 -5.36
N VAL A 83 -7.93 -3.83 -4.11
CA VAL A 83 -6.68 -3.43 -3.44
C VAL A 83 -5.72 -4.62 -3.26
N ARG A 84 -6.24 -5.79 -2.88
CA ARG A 84 -5.43 -7.01 -2.81
C ARG A 84 -4.89 -7.42 -4.18
N ALA A 85 -5.75 -7.41 -5.20
CA ALA A 85 -5.34 -7.74 -6.57
C ALA A 85 -4.29 -6.76 -7.11
N ARG A 86 -4.42 -5.47 -6.78
CA ARG A 86 -3.44 -4.43 -7.10
C ARG A 86 -2.07 -4.74 -6.52
N ALA A 87 -2.02 -5.14 -5.25
CA ALA A 87 -0.79 -5.53 -4.57
C ALA A 87 -0.16 -6.77 -5.24
N LEU A 88 -0.97 -7.77 -5.60
CA LEU A 88 -0.49 -8.99 -6.27
C LEU A 88 0.06 -8.71 -7.68
N CYS A 89 -0.53 -7.77 -8.42
CA CYS A 89 -0.08 -7.39 -9.77
C CYS A 89 1.03 -6.32 -9.76
N ASN A 90 1.50 -5.90 -8.58
CA ASN A 90 2.50 -4.86 -8.41
C ASN A 90 2.19 -3.55 -9.16
N ILE A 91 0.90 -3.17 -9.19
CA ILE A 91 0.40 -1.99 -9.89
C ILE A 91 0.79 -0.73 -9.12
N ARG A 92 1.39 0.24 -9.82
CA ARG A 92 1.79 1.52 -9.23
C ARG A 92 0.60 2.47 -9.16
N ALA A 93 0.39 3.07 -7.99
CA ALA A 93 -0.60 4.12 -7.77
C ALA A 93 0.10 5.46 -7.53
N PHE A 94 -0.26 6.48 -8.29
CA PHE A 94 0.27 7.83 -8.16
C PHE A 94 -0.87 8.83 -8.13
N ARG A 95 -0.68 9.95 -7.43
CA ARG A 95 -1.66 11.01 -7.33
C ARG A 95 -1.26 12.14 -8.28
N VAL A 96 -2.17 12.55 -9.14
CA VAL A 96 -2.00 13.69 -10.04
C VAL A 96 -2.81 14.85 -9.50
N SER A 97 -2.13 15.92 -9.09
CA SER A 97 -2.73 17.16 -8.63
C SER A 97 -3.25 17.95 -9.83
N ILE A 98 -4.47 18.47 -9.76
CA ILE A 98 -4.99 19.39 -10.78
C ILE A 98 -4.56 20.82 -10.37
N PRO A 99 -3.79 21.54 -11.20
CA PRO A 99 -3.20 22.83 -10.82
C PRO A 99 -4.23 23.93 -10.56
N ASP A 100 -5.43 23.81 -11.12
CA ASP A 100 -6.54 24.79 -11.00
C ASP A 100 -7.65 24.34 -10.02
N GLY A 101 -7.47 23.20 -9.34
CA GLY A 101 -8.47 22.67 -8.42
C GLY A 101 -8.27 23.16 -6.99
N SER A 102 -9.36 23.51 -6.29
CA SER A 102 -9.34 23.83 -4.86
C SER A 102 -8.48 22.84 -4.06
N ASN A 103 -7.73 23.36 -3.07
CA ASN A 103 -6.82 22.62 -2.18
C ASN A 103 -7.29 21.18 -1.90
N GLY A 104 -6.71 20.20 -2.62
CA GLY A 104 -7.03 18.77 -2.45
C GLY A 104 -7.62 18.03 -3.65
N ALA A 105 -7.92 18.70 -4.77
CA ALA A 105 -8.45 18.11 -5.99
C ALA A 105 -7.41 17.29 -6.81
N GLY A 106 -6.75 16.32 -6.18
CA GLY A 106 -5.85 15.38 -6.84
C GLY A 106 -6.51 14.03 -7.08
N ALA A 107 -6.48 13.53 -8.31
CA ALA A 107 -7.01 12.22 -8.67
C ALA A 107 -5.94 11.13 -8.57
N TRP A 108 -6.34 9.93 -8.14
CA TRP A 108 -5.47 8.77 -8.11
C TRP A 108 -5.47 8.07 -9.47
N TYR A 109 -4.29 7.79 -10.00
CA TYR A 109 -4.08 7.04 -11.22
C TYR A 109 -3.31 5.76 -10.92
N TRP A 110 -3.66 4.69 -11.62
CA TRP A 110 -2.98 3.40 -11.55
C TRP A 110 -2.30 3.10 -12.88
N SER A 111 -1.17 2.39 -12.83
CA SER A 111 -0.41 1.97 -14.01
C SER A 111 0.21 0.59 -13.78
N LEU A 112 0.30 -0.21 -14.85
CA LEU A 112 1.05 -1.46 -14.81
C LEU A 112 2.54 -1.16 -14.61
N PRO A 113 3.27 -2.02 -13.88
CA PRO A 113 4.71 -1.92 -13.85
C PRO A 113 5.24 -2.10 -15.28
N GLN A 114 6.13 -1.22 -15.74
CA GLN A 114 6.85 -1.46 -16.99
C GLN A 114 7.57 -2.79 -16.84
N ARG A 115 7.25 -3.77 -17.71
CA ARG A 115 8.01 -5.01 -17.79
C ARG A 115 9.43 -4.62 -18.18
N ASN A 116 10.31 -4.61 -17.21
CA ASN A 116 11.73 -4.41 -17.45
C ASN A 116 12.21 -5.65 -18.21
N ASN A 117 12.35 -5.52 -19.53
CA ASN A 117 12.65 -6.62 -20.45
C ASN A 117 14.12 -7.09 -20.36
N LEU A 118 14.76 -6.97 -19.19
CA LEU A 118 16.19 -7.26 -18.98
C LEU A 118 16.53 -8.75 -18.91
N GLN A 119 15.66 -9.63 -19.44
CA GLN A 119 15.95 -11.06 -19.60
C GLN A 119 16.08 -11.44 -21.09
N GLN A 120 16.76 -10.59 -21.86
CA GLN A 120 17.18 -10.90 -23.23
C GLN A 120 18.70 -10.88 -23.34
N ASP A 121 19.40 -11.66 -22.50
CA ASP A 121 20.83 -11.97 -22.70
C ASP A 121 21.21 -13.29 -21.99
N GLU A 122 20.40 -14.34 -22.10
CA GLU A 122 20.80 -15.66 -21.57
C GLU A 122 20.16 -16.82 -22.35
N THR A 123 20.10 -16.72 -23.69
CA THR A 123 19.84 -17.89 -24.57
C THR A 123 20.68 -17.91 -25.84
N SER A 124 21.70 -17.05 -25.97
CA SER A 124 22.70 -17.18 -27.04
C SER A 124 23.74 -18.24 -26.71
N GLU A 125 23.31 -19.44 -26.28
CA GLU A 125 24.16 -20.63 -26.33
C GLU A 125 24.07 -21.26 -27.72
N THR A 126 25.05 -20.88 -28.54
CA THR A 126 25.91 -21.71 -29.42
C THR A 126 25.26 -22.58 -30.52
N PRO A 127 25.79 -22.54 -31.75
CA PRO A 127 26.73 -23.63 -32.06
C PRO A 127 27.98 -23.21 -32.86
N ALA A 128 29.07 -23.90 -32.52
CA ALA A 128 30.21 -24.29 -33.35
C ALA A 128 30.39 -23.62 -34.73
N LYS A 129 31.56 -23.02 -34.94
CA LYS A 129 32.09 -22.79 -36.28
C LYS A 129 33.59 -23.12 -36.34
N LEU A 130 33.85 -24.26 -37.00
CA LEU A 130 35.02 -24.72 -37.78
C LEU A 130 36.42 -24.60 -37.18
#